data_AF-A0A542IPX8-F1
#
_entry.id   AF-A0A542IPX8-F1
#
_cell.length_a   1.000
_cell.length_b   1.000
_cell.length_c   1.000
_cell.angle_alpha   90.00
_cell.angle_beta   90.00
_cell.angle_gamma   90.00
#
_symmetry.space_group_name_H-M   'P 1'
#
loop_
_entity.id
_entity.type
_entity.pdbx_description
1 polymer ?
#
loop_
_entity_poly.entity_id
_entity_poly.type
_entity_poly.pdbx_seq_one_letter_code
_entity_poly.pdbx_strand_id
1 'polypeptide(L)'
;MWRLVVAAFLILHGVLNAAIWVPPQKVGELPGFGWQASWLFANIRPVVVTLAVIAASGFALSGVAYAMHLPLWAYSAVVAVIASMALIVATFTPWWTLAVVINAGILYAAWQSVVAQLPGR
;
A
#
# COMPACT_ATOMS: atom_id res chain seq x y z
N MET A 1 -17.62 -16.40 0.76
CA MET A 1 -16.99 -16.08 -0.56
C MET A 1 -16.39 -14.69 -0.56
N TRP A 2 -17.12 -13.64 -0.15
CA TRP A 2 -16.62 -12.25 -0.08
C TRP A 2 -15.29 -12.09 0.67
N ARG A 3 -15.09 -12.82 1.77
CA ARG A 3 -13.84 -12.76 2.55
C ARG A 3 -12.59 -13.06 1.74
N LEU A 4 -12.65 -14.10 0.90
CA LEU A 4 -11.53 -14.51 0.06
C LEU A 4 -11.27 -13.48 -1.04
N VAL A 5 -12.31 -12.81 -1.54
CA VAL A 5 -12.20 -11.71 -2.50
C VAL A 5 -11.45 -10.53 -1.88
N VAL A 6 -11.82 -10.13 -0.67
CA VAL A 6 -11.13 -9.04 0.05
C VAL A 6 -9.69 -9.42 0.39
N ALA A 7 -9.45 -10.65 0.85
CA ALA A 7 -8.10 -11.14 1.12
C ALA A 7 -7.23 -11.15 -0.14
N ALA A 8 -7.76 -11.66 -1.27
CA ALA A 8 -7.07 -11.67 -2.55
C ALA A 8 -6.81 -10.25 -3.06
N PHE A 9 -7.77 -9.33 -2.88
CA PHE A 9 -7.60 -7.92 -3.21
C PHE A 9 -6.45 -7.27 -2.44
N LEU A 10 -6.38 -7.48 -1.12
CA LEU A 10 -5.29 -6.94 -0.28
C LEU A 10 -3.94 -7.49 -0.76
N ILE A 11 -3.83 -8.80 -0.96
CA ILE A 11 -2.61 -9.44 -1.45
C ILE A 11 -2.21 -8.87 -2.82
N LEU A 12 -3.15 -8.79 -3.76
CA LEU A 12 -2.91 -8.29 -5.11
C LEU A 12 -2.47 -6.82 -5.08
N HIS A 13 -3.08 -5.99 -4.24
CA HIS A 13 -2.69 -4.60 -4.06
C HIS A 13 -1.26 -4.48 -3.51
N GLY A 14 -0.87 -5.34 -2.58
CA GLY A 14 0.50 -5.46 -2.10
C GLY A 14 1.49 -5.88 -3.19
N VAL A 15 1.14 -6.88 -4.00
CA VAL A 15 1.95 -7.32 -5.15
C VAL A 15 2.13 -6.20 -6.16
N LEU A 16 1.08 -5.43 -6.45
CA LEU A 16 1.15 -4.28 -7.35
C LEU A 16 2.11 -3.22 -6.81
N ASN A 17 2.06 -2.90 -5.50
CA ASN A 17 3.02 -1.97 -4.89
C ASN A 17 4.46 -2.45 -5.11
N ALA A 18 4.76 -3.73 -4.89
CA ALA A 18 6.10 -4.25 -5.15
C ALA A 18 6.46 -4.19 -6.64
N ALA A 19 5.57 -4.64 -7.53
CA ALA A 19 5.82 -4.71 -8.97
C ALA A 19 6.08 -3.33 -9.61
N ILE A 20 5.46 -2.27 -9.07
CA ILE A 20 5.64 -0.91 -9.56
C ILE A 20 6.94 -0.31 -9.04
N TRP A 21 7.24 -0.44 -7.75
CA TRP A 21 8.29 0.37 -7.12
C TRP A 21 9.60 -0.38 -6.79
N VAL A 22 9.63 -1.71 -6.85
CA VAL A 22 10.85 -2.51 -6.59
C VAL A 22 11.78 -2.61 -7.81
N PRO A 23 11.30 -2.83 -9.05
CA PRO A 23 12.17 -2.98 -10.20
C PRO A 23 13.09 -1.77 -10.43
N PRO A 24 14.26 -1.97 -11.07
CA PRO A 24 15.13 -0.86 -11.45
C PRO A 24 14.42 0.13 -12.37
N GLN A 25 14.65 1.42 -12.12
CA GLN A 25 14.26 2.46 -13.04
C GLN A 25 14.95 2.23 -14.38
N LYS A 26 14.19 2.22 -15.46
CA LYS A 26 14.74 2.10 -16.81
C LYS A 26 15.50 3.38 -17.15
N VAL A 27 16.77 3.22 -17.52
CA VAL A 27 17.63 4.31 -17.99
C VAL A 27 17.01 4.86 -19.28
N GLY A 28 16.51 6.09 -19.27
CA GLY A 28 15.91 6.75 -20.43
C GLY A 28 14.55 7.43 -20.18
N GLU A 29 13.91 7.20 -19.04
CA GLU A 29 12.75 8.01 -18.63
C GLU A 29 13.22 9.40 -18.16
N LEU A 30 12.62 10.45 -18.70
CA LEU A 30 12.93 11.84 -18.38
C LEU A 30 12.98 12.04 -16.85
N PRO A 31 14.03 12.70 -16.31
CA PRO A 31 14.08 13.04 -14.89
C PRO A 31 12.81 13.78 -14.49
N GLY A 32 12.01 13.20 -13.60
CA GLY A 32 10.75 13.78 -13.11
C GLY A 32 9.47 13.34 -13.83
N PHE A 33 9.52 12.60 -14.95
CA PHE A 33 8.33 12.19 -15.72
C PHE A 33 8.12 10.67 -15.85
N GLY A 34 8.96 9.87 -15.18
CA GLY A 34 8.77 8.41 -15.06
C GLY A 34 7.78 8.03 -13.96
N TRP A 35 7.16 6.85 -14.06
CA TRP A 35 6.23 6.27 -13.07
C TRP A 35 6.88 6.03 -11.70
N GLN A 36 8.21 6.05 -11.66
CA GLN A 36 9.04 5.91 -10.47
C GLN A 36 9.81 7.20 -10.15
N ALA A 37 9.66 8.27 -10.94
CA ALA A 37 10.37 9.52 -10.72
C ALA A 37 9.82 10.24 -9.47
N SER A 38 10.72 10.82 -8.67
CA SER A 38 10.34 11.60 -7.51
C SER A 38 10.70 13.07 -7.69
N TRP A 39 9.77 13.94 -7.32
CA TRP A 39 9.96 15.38 -7.26
C TRP A 39 10.53 15.85 -5.89
N LEU A 40 10.56 14.98 -4.89
CA LEU A 40 10.87 15.32 -3.49
C LEU A 40 12.31 15.00 -3.08
N PHE A 41 12.96 14.00 -3.69
CA PHE A 41 14.30 13.55 -3.30
C PHE A 41 15.20 13.26 -4.51
N ALA A 42 16.45 13.71 -4.46
CA ALA A 42 17.43 13.54 -5.54
C ALA A 42 17.94 12.09 -5.72
N ASN A 43 17.89 11.25 -4.67
CA ASN A 43 18.33 9.86 -4.72
C ASN A 43 17.36 8.95 -3.94
N ILE A 44 16.10 8.90 -4.40
CA ILE A 44 14.97 8.32 -3.65
C ILE A 44 14.96 6.78 -3.57
N ARG A 45 15.76 6.10 -4.40
CA ARG A 45 15.52 4.68 -4.70
C ARG A 45 15.52 3.76 -3.46
N PRO A 46 16.44 3.89 -2.49
CA PRO A 46 16.39 3.06 -1.28
C PRO A 46 15.10 3.29 -0.47
N VAL A 47 14.63 4.54 -0.37
CA VAL A 47 13.41 4.90 0.37
C VAL A 47 12.17 4.33 -0.34
N VAL A 48 12.06 4.50 -1.66
CA VAL A 48 10.96 3.95 -2.46
C VAL A 48 10.91 2.43 -2.35
N VAL A 49 12.04 1.74 -2.55
CA VAL A 49 12.07 0.27 -2.44
C VAL A 49 11.69 -0.17 -1.03
N THR A 50 12.20 0.50 0.01
CA THR A 50 11.88 0.17 1.40
C THR A 50 10.39 0.32 1.69
N LEU A 51 9.79 1.45 1.31
CA LEU A 51 8.35 1.67 1.49
C LEU A 51 7.52 0.67 0.68
N ALA A 52 7.98 0.28 -0.53
CA ALA A 52 7.29 -0.70 -1.36
C ALA A 52 7.30 -2.08 -0.73
N VAL A 53 8.43 -2.48 -0.14
CA VAL A 53 8.54 -3.75 0.59
C VAL A 53 7.67 -3.72 1.86
N ILE A 54 7.66 -2.62 2.61
CA ILE A 54 6.78 -2.46 3.79
C ILE A 54 5.31 -2.56 3.37
N ALA A 55 4.89 -1.82 2.34
CA ALA A 55 3.51 -1.85 1.84
C ALA A 55 3.13 -3.24 1.35
N ALA A 56 3.96 -3.88 0.53
CA ALA A 56 3.71 -5.20 -0.02
C ALA A 56 3.59 -6.26 1.08
N SER A 57 4.52 -6.27 2.03
CA SER A 57 4.53 -7.22 3.15
C SER A 57 3.34 -6.99 4.08
N GLY A 58 3.02 -5.73 4.39
CA GLY A 58 1.90 -5.36 5.24
C GLY A 58 0.54 -5.73 4.62
N PHE A 59 0.35 -5.48 3.32
CA PHE A 59 -0.86 -5.87 2.61
C PHE A 59 -0.99 -7.39 2.46
N ALA A 60 0.10 -8.11 2.19
CA ALA A 60 0.10 -9.57 2.15
C ALA A 60 -0.28 -10.17 3.51
N LEU A 61 0.37 -9.69 4.59
CA LEU A 61 0.05 -10.08 5.96
C LEU A 61 -1.41 -9.77 6.30
N SER A 62 -1.90 -8.59 5.92
CA SER A 62 -3.29 -8.19 6.15
C SER A 62 -4.27 -9.11 5.43
N GLY A 63 -4.02 -9.43 4.15
CA GLY A 63 -4.87 -10.35 3.39
C GLY A 63 -4.91 -11.76 3.98
N VAL A 64 -3.75 -12.31 4.40
CA VAL A 64 -3.67 -13.61 5.07
C VAL A 64 -4.39 -13.59 6.42
N ALA A 65 -4.13 -12.58 7.25
CA ALA A 65 -4.78 -12.40 8.54
C ALA A 65 -6.30 -12.27 8.39
N TYR A 66 -6.77 -11.51 7.40
CA TYR A 66 -8.19 -11.36 7.09
C TYR A 66 -8.82 -12.69 6.65
N ALA A 67 -8.14 -13.47 5.82
CA ALA A 67 -8.61 -14.80 5.41
C ALA A 67 -8.77 -15.77 6.60
N MET A 68 -7.88 -15.65 7.60
CA MET A 68 -7.82 -16.47 8.82
C MET A 68 -8.63 -15.91 10.00
N HIS A 69 -9.37 -14.81 9.84
CA HIS A 69 -10.12 -14.13 10.93
C HIS A 69 -9.26 -13.60 12.08
N LEU A 70 -8.01 -13.25 11.81
CA LEU A 70 -7.13 -12.69 12.82
C LEU A 70 -7.35 -11.17 12.91
N PRO A 71 -7.51 -10.58 14.11
CA PRO A 71 -7.74 -9.14 14.28
C PRO A 71 -6.55 -8.29 13.81
N LEU A 72 -5.37 -8.91 13.68
CA LEU A 72 -4.14 -8.28 13.18
C LEU A 72 -4.27 -7.70 11.76
N TRP A 73 -5.26 -8.16 10.97
CA TRP A 73 -5.47 -7.69 9.60
C TRP A 73 -5.60 -6.16 9.52
N ALA A 74 -6.29 -5.55 10.49
CA ALA A 74 -6.56 -4.12 10.48
C ALA A 74 -5.29 -3.30 10.79
N TYR A 75 -4.52 -3.70 11.80
CA TYR A 75 -3.26 -3.04 12.15
C TYR A 75 -2.23 -3.12 11.02
N SER A 76 -2.09 -4.31 10.41
CA SER A 76 -1.20 -4.50 9.25
C SER A 76 -1.65 -3.71 8.02
N ALA A 77 -2.96 -3.63 7.75
CA ALA A 77 -3.51 -2.79 6.69
C ALA A 77 -3.20 -1.30 6.90
N VAL A 78 -3.32 -0.79 8.13
CA VAL A 78 -3.01 0.62 8.43
C VAL A 78 -1.56 0.95 8.12
N VAL A 79 -0.61 0.12 8.59
CA VAL A 79 0.82 0.31 8.32
C VAL A 79 1.10 0.26 6.82
N ALA A 80 0.50 -0.71 6.11
CA ALA A 80 0.67 -0.87 4.67
C ALA A 80 0.12 0.33 3.88
N VAL A 81 -1.06 0.84 4.25
CA VAL A 81 -1.67 2.03 3.63
C VAL A 81 -0.80 3.26 3.86
N ILE A 82 -0.27 3.47 5.06
CA ILE A 82 0.61 4.62 5.35
C ILE A 82 1.86 4.56 4.45
N ALA A 83 2.50 3.40 4.34
CA ALA A 83 3.66 3.22 3.47
C ALA A 83 3.32 3.43 1.98
N SER A 84 2.18 2.92 1.52
CA SER A 84 1.70 3.09 0.14
C SER A 84 1.32 4.54 -0.18
N MET A 85 0.72 5.27 0.77
CA MET A 85 0.45 6.71 0.63
C MET A 85 1.75 7.52 0.59
N ALA A 86 2.71 7.21 1.45
CA ALA A 86 4.03 7.85 1.41
C ALA A 86 4.73 7.63 0.05
N LEU A 87 4.62 6.43 -0.52
CA LEU A 87 5.09 6.13 -1.88
C LEU A 87 4.42 7.01 -2.92
N ILE A 88 3.09 7.04 -2.94
CA ILE A 88 2.32 7.80 -3.93
C ILE A 88 2.64 9.29 -3.83
N VAL A 89 2.79 9.84 -2.63
CA VAL A 89 3.21 11.25 -2.44
C VAL A 89 4.64 11.46 -2.96
N ALA A 90 5.55 10.54 -2.65
CA ALA A 90 6.94 10.69 -3.01
C ALA A 90 7.20 10.50 -4.52
N THR A 91 6.40 9.69 -5.20
CA THR A 91 6.48 9.45 -6.66
C THR A 91 5.27 10.01 -7.40
N PHE A 92 4.74 11.14 -6.92
CA PHE A 92 3.43 11.65 -7.34
C PHE A 92 3.32 11.81 -8.86
N THR A 93 2.37 11.07 -9.43
CA THR A 93 1.95 11.20 -10.82
C THR A 93 0.42 11.23 -10.88
N PRO A 94 -0.21 12.07 -11.72
CA PRO A 94 -1.65 12.34 -11.70
C PRO A 94 -2.57 11.13 -11.85
N TRP A 95 -2.08 10.00 -12.34
CA TRP A 95 -2.84 8.75 -12.49
C TRP A 95 -2.91 7.90 -11.21
N TRP A 96 -2.17 8.24 -10.15
CA TRP A 96 -2.23 7.53 -8.86
C TRP A 96 -3.47 7.86 -8.01
N THR A 97 -4.35 8.74 -8.47
CA THR A 97 -5.59 9.12 -7.76
C THR A 97 -6.46 7.91 -7.43
N LEU A 98 -6.51 6.91 -8.32
CA LEU A 98 -7.23 5.66 -8.05
C LEU A 98 -6.61 4.90 -6.87
N ALA A 99 -5.28 4.84 -6.80
CA ALA A 99 -4.59 4.20 -5.69
C ALA A 99 -4.79 4.95 -4.36
N VAL A 100 -4.93 6.28 -4.40
CA VAL A 100 -5.35 7.09 -3.24
C VAL A 100 -6.73 6.69 -2.75
N VAL A 101 -7.71 6.59 -3.65
CA VAL A 101 -9.08 6.18 -3.30
C VAL A 101 -9.11 4.77 -2.72
N ILE A 102 -8.38 3.83 -3.32
CA ILE A 102 -8.26 2.45 -2.81
C ILE A 102 -7.71 2.44 -1.39
N ASN A 103 -6.59 3.13 -1.16
CA ASN A 103 -5.93 3.18 0.13
C ASN A 103 -6.81 3.87 1.20
N ALA A 104 -7.56 4.91 0.84
CA ALA A 104 -8.54 5.53 1.71
C ALA A 104 -9.66 4.55 2.11
N GLY A 105 -10.17 3.77 1.16
CA GLY A 105 -11.18 2.74 1.42
C GLY A 105 -10.66 1.64 2.37
N ILE A 106 -9.43 1.15 2.15
CA ILE A 106 -8.79 0.17 3.03
C ILE A 106 -8.60 0.76 4.44
N LEU A 107 -8.11 1.99 4.54
CA LEU A 107 -7.90 2.66 5.83
C LEU A 107 -9.20 2.83 6.60
N TYR A 108 -10.27 3.26 5.93
CA TYR A 108 -11.59 3.40 6.53
C TYR A 108 -12.10 2.05 7.05
N ALA A 109 -11.98 0.98 6.26
CA ALA A 109 -12.41 -0.35 6.67
C ALA A 109 -11.59 -0.88 7.88
N ALA A 110 -10.27 -0.69 7.86
CA ALA A 110 -9.41 -1.07 8.98
C ALA A 110 -9.74 -0.27 10.24
N TRP A 111 -9.96 1.05 10.11
CA TRP A 111 -10.37 1.91 11.21
C TRP A 111 -11.68 1.46 11.84
N GLN A 112 -12.72 1.20 11.04
CA GLN A 112 -14.00 0.69 11.53
C GLN A 112 -13.83 -0.62 12.30
N SER A 113 -12.97 -1.52 11.81
CA SER A 113 -12.67 -2.78 12.49
C SER A 113 -11.97 -2.58 13.82
N VAL A 114 -11.01 -1.66 13.91
CA VAL A 114 -10.30 -1.37 15.18
C VAL A 114 -11.25 -0.73 16.18
N VAL A 115 -12.06 0.25 15.75
CA VAL A 115 -13.01 0.94 16.61
C VAL A 115 -14.08 -0.01 17.15
N ALA A 116 -14.53 -0.99 16.35
CA ALA A 116 -15.47 -2.01 16.79
C ALA A 116 -14.89 -2.97 17.86
N GLN A 117 -13.56 -3.00 18.05
CA GLN A 117 -12.89 -3.86 19.03
C GLN A 117 -12.58 -3.14 20.35
N LEU A 118 -12.87 -1.83 20.47
CA LEU A 118 -12.62 -1.06 21.69
C LEU A 118 -13.66 -1.40 22.77
N PRO A 119 -13.24 -1.70 24.02
CA PRO A 119 -14.17 -1.96 25.11
C PRO A 119 -15.00 -0.71 25.43
N GLY A 120 -16.33 -0.86 25.45
CA GLY A 120 -17.29 0.22 25.74
C GLY A 120 -18.16 0.67 24.57
N ARG A 121 -18.12 -0.04 23.43
CA ARG A 121 -19.14 -0.02 22.38
C ARG A 121 -19.76 -1.41 22.21
#